data_AF-A0A5N6Z6X1-F1
#
_entry.id   AF-A0A5N6Z6X1-F1
#
_cell.length_a   1.000
_cell.length_b   1.000
_cell.length_c   1.000
_cell.angle_alpha   90.00
_cell.angle_beta   90.00
_cell.angle_gamma   90.00
#
_symmetry.space_group_name_H-M   'P 1'
#
loop_
_entity.id
_entity.type
_entity.pdbx_description
1 polymer ?
#
loop_
_entity_poly.entity_id
_entity_poly.type
_entity_poly.pdbx_seq_one_letter_code
_entity_poly.pdbx_strand_id
1 'polypeptide(L)'
;MARLFPVCQSLLILTTSRAFLSGPGVPSQCGRIAVDDTDPSPRYLMARKIRYKCYMEGTEDCPGPVIPLHEDCFMILSIVLRGLGARNVDIEVLYHTMVGLVRKDRTALDLDYGADVRRAQKNVWECMPGIEYCVVQPSMAPWLANFIQFQATYNNFDLPFPNPNRRPRVLRDPFSMIPVEIMHSICSYLPGESLKALLRASFEVSVATHHNSFWKLFLKWDMPWFWEVHRLVASHKLPPYLNYKGFYLWLDEITAPRYGKADRFLGVANRRRIWGISEQLIGKYDRALSQSSSKGTSQDTEGAGLDVYSWTHTSAE
;
A
#
# COMPACT_ATOMS: atom_id res chain seq x y z
N MET A 1 -14.06 -4.03 18.18
CA MET A 1 -12.72 -3.60 18.62
C MET A 1 -11.68 -4.66 18.24
N ALA A 2 -10.87 -4.46 17.19
CA ALA A 2 -9.82 -5.39 16.74
C ALA A 2 -10.26 -6.84 16.40
N ARG A 3 -11.23 -7.00 15.48
CA ARG A 3 -11.43 -8.27 14.76
C ARG A 3 -11.53 -7.99 13.27
N LEU A 4 -10.43 -7.48 12.70
CA LEU A 4 -10.31 -7.22 11.28
C LEU A 4 -10.09 -8.49 10.46
N PHE A 5 -9.73 -9.62 11.09
CA PHE A 5 -9.49 -10.88 10.40
C PHE A 5 -9.86 -12.06 11.33
N PRO A 6 -10.54 -13.12 10.83
CA PRO A 6 -10.76 -14.36 11.59
C PRO A 6 -9.45 -15.09 11.94
N VAL A 7 -8.33 -14.69 11.33
CA VAL A 7 -6.99 -15.17 11.68
C VAL A 7 -6.04 -13.96 11.64
N CYS A 8 -5.75 -13.33 12.78
CA CYS A 8 -4.60 -12.42 12.87
C CYS A 8 -3.34 -13.29 12.92
N GLN A 9 -2.28 -12.97 12.17
CA GLN A 9 -1.05 -13.78 12.18
C GLN A 9 0.21 -13.00 12.59
N SER A 10 0.12 -11.76 13.10
CA SER A 10 1.22 -11.10 13.85
C SER A 10 0.68 -9.91 14.67
N LEU A 11 1.42 -9.46 15.69
CA LEU A 11 1.18 -8.20 16.41
C LEU A 11 2.42 -7.32 16.37
N LEU A 12 2.25 -6.02 16.18
CA LEU A 12 3.30 -5.05 16.44
C LEU A 12 3.21 -4.60 17.91
N ILE A 13 4.22 -4.96 18.70
CA ILE A 13 4.25 -4.81 20.16
C ILE A 13 5.48 -3.99 20.56
N LEU A 14 5.33 -3.08 21.53
CA LEU A 14 6.45 -2.42 22.20
C LEU A 14 6.68 -3.08 23.56
N THR A 15 7.87 -3.64 23.78
CA THR A 15 8.36 -3.99 25.12
C THR A 15 8.95 -2.77 25.82
N THR A 16 9.35 -2.92 27.07
CA THR A 16 10.06 -1.90 27.85
C THR A 16 11.35 -1.37 27.20
N SER A 17 11.93 -2.06 26.20
CA SER A 17 13.17 -1.64 25.54
C SER A 17 13.07 -1.47 24.03
N ARG A 18 12.21 -2.23 23.33
CA ARG A 18 12.09 -2.22 21.85
C ARG A 18 10.73 -2.67 21.32
N ALA A 19 10.34 -2.13 20.17
CA ALA A 19 9.27 -2.59 19.30
C ALA A 19 9.69 -3.82 18.50
N PHE A 20 8.81 -4.82 18.45
CA PHE A 20 9.00 -6.05 17.70
C PHE A 20 7.69 -6.55 17.09
N LEU A 21 7.81 -7.40 16.08
CA LEU A 21 6.68 -8.16 15.54
C LEU A 21 6.60 -9.49 16.29
N SER A 22 5.47 -9.75 16.94
CA SER A 22 5.19 -11.03 17.55
C SER A 22 4.88 -12.10 16.50
N GLY A 23 4.98 -13.37 16.92
CA GLY A 23 4.39 -14.49 16.19
C GLY A 23 2.86 -14.41 16.07
N PRO A 24 2.24 -15.41 15.43
CA PRO A 24 0.81 -15.43 15.16
C PRO A 24 -0.04 -15.35 16.43
N GLY A 25 -1.07 -14.52 16.38
CA GLY A 25 -1.94 -14.22 17.53
C GLY A 25 -3.40 -14.49 17.24
N VAL A 26 -4.08 -15.23 18.10
CA VAL A 26 -5.50 -15.55 17.94
C VAL A 26 -6.37 -14.45 18.55
N PRO A 27 -7.35 -13.90 17.80
CA PRO A 27 -8.30 -12.94 18.35
C PRO A 27 -9.05 -13.51 19.57
N SER A 28 -9.10 -12.74 20.65
CA SER A 28 -9.80 -13.07 21.90
C SER A 28 -11.00 -12.14 22.12
N GLN A 29 -11.67 -12.25 23.26
CA GLN A 29 -12.79 -11.37 23.62
C GLN A 29 -12.30 -9.95 23.96
N CYS A 30 -13.15 -8.95 23.69
CA CYS A 30 -12.96 -7.54 24.08
C CYS A 30 -11.67 -6.88 23.55
N GLY A 31 -11.36 -7.04 22.25
CA GLY A 31 -10.22 -6.36 21.62
C GLY A 31 -8.86 -6.83 22.09
N ARG A 32 -8.80 -8.04 22.65
CA ARG A 32 -7.54 -8.69 23.02
C ARG A 32 -7.09 -9.67 21.94
N ILE A 33 -5.79 -9.85 21.82
CA ILE A 33 -5.19 -10.91 20.99
C ILE A 33 -4.29 -11.76 21.89
N ALA A 34 -4.44 -13.08 21.76
CA ALA A 34 -3.66 -14.06 22.51
C ALA A 34 -2.51 -14.56 21.63
N VAL A 35 -1.27 -14.43 22.09
CA VAL A 35 -0.09 -14.97 21.42
C VAL A 35 0.44 -16.14 22.24
N ASP A 36 0.86 -17.21 21.56
CA ASP A 36 1.54 -18.33 22.21
C ASP A 36 2.94 -17.88 22.63
N ASP A 37 3.25 -18.05 23.91
CA ASP A 37 4.58 -17.75 24.44
C ASP A 37 5.56 -18.83 23.95
N THR A 38 6.51 -18.44 23.11
CA THR A 38 7.55 -19.32 22.58
C THR A 38 8.85 -19.20 23.37
N ASP A 39 8.79 -19.03 24.70
CA ASP A 39 9.99 -19.17 25.53
C ASP A 39 10.41 -20.66 25.60
N PRO A 40 11.60 -21.05 25.11
CA PRO A 40 12.05 -22.44 25.08
C PRO A 40 12.55 -22.95 26.44
N SER A 41 12.13 -22.34 27.57
CA SER A 41 12.61 -22.73 28.89
C SER A 41 11.85 -23.98 29.40
N PRO A 42 12.54 -25.07 29.84
CA PRO A 42 11.90 -26.37 30.09
C PRO A 42 11.01 -26.45 31.35
N ARG A 43 10.65 -25.31 31.96
CA ARG A 43 10.12 -25.29 33.33
C ARG A 43 8.62 -25.04 33.48
N TYR A 44 7.88 -24.77 32.40
CA TYR A 44 6.43 -24.57 32.49
C TYR A 44 5.68 -25.31 31.38
N LEU A 45 5.22 -26.53 31.70
CA LEU A 45 4.37 -27.40 30.87
C LEU A 45 2.91 -26.89 30.70
N MET A 46 2.69 -25.58 30.71
CA MET A 46 1.43 -24.98 30.31
C MET A 46 1.75 -23.73 29.49
N ALA A 47 1.61 -23.83 28.16
CA ALA A 47 1.79 -22.71 27.25
C ALA A 47 0.93 -21.52 27.72
N ARG A 48 1.58 -20.51 28.27
CA ARG A 48 0.91 -19.37 28.90
C ARG A 48 0.57 -18.39 27.78
N LYS A 49 -0.70 -18.38 27.33
CA LYS A 49 -1.14 -17.42 26.30
C LYS A 49 -1.09 -15.99 26.85
N ILE A 50 -0.16 -15.18 26.35
CA ILE A 50 -0.07 -13.76 26.69
C ILE A 50 -1.20 -13.03 25.96
N ARG A 51 -1.97 -12.22 26.68
CA ARG A 51 -3.11 -11.48 26.11
C ARG A 51 -2.80 -10.00 26.05
N TYR A 52 -2.66 -9.48 24.84
CA TYR A 52 -2.43 -8.07 24.58
C TYR A 52 -3.74 -7.33 24.33
N LYS A 53 -3.88 -6.11 24.86
CA LYS A 53 -4.99 -5.21 24.54
C LYS A 53 -4.59 -4.34 23.34
N CYS A 54 -5.35 -4.42 22.25
CA CYS A 54 -5.04 -3.62 21.06
C CYS A 54 -5.47 -2.17 21.24
N TYR A 55 -4.65 -1.22 20.78
CA TYR A 55 -4.92 0.23 20.77
C TYR A 55 -5.21 0.89 22.14
N MET A 56 -5.15 0.14 23.24
CA MET A 56 -5.37 0.63 24.59
C MET A 56 -4.03 0.93 25.29
N GLU A 57 -4.10 1.61 26.43
CA GLU A 57 -2.94 1.73 27.33
C GLU A 57 -2.37 0.36 27.68
N GLY A 58 -1.05 0.35 27.80
CA GLY A 58 -0.26 -0.84 28.07
C GLY A 58 -0.48 -1.46 29.44
N THR A 59 0.18 -2.58 29.66
CA THR A 59 0.38 -3.20 30.98
C THR A 59 1.81 -2.96 31.45
N GLU A 60 2.15 -3.32 32.68
CA GLU A 60 3.54 -3.25 33.19
C GLU A 60 4.51 -3.97 32.24
N ASP A 61 4.11 -5.12 31.69
CA ASP A 61 4.93 -5.91 30.75
C ASP A 61 4.97 -5.35 29.31
N CYS A 62 4.03 -4.48 28.95
CA CYS A 62 3.86 -3.94 27.59
C CYS A 62 3.33 -2.52 27.70
N PRO A 63 4.19 -1.52 27.95
CA PRO A 63 3.77 -0.18 28.41
C PRO A 63 3.00 0.62 27.36
N GLY A 64 3.10 0.25 26.08
CA GLY A 64 2.43 0.93 24.97
C GLY A 64 1.24 0.14 24.39
N PRO A 65 0.43 0.80 23.54
CA PRO A 65 -0.64 0.14 22.80
C PRO A 65 -0.09 -0.90 21.83
N VAL A 66 -0.78 -2.03 21.71
CA VAL A 66 -0.45 -3.07 20.73
C VAL A 66 -1.24 -2.84 19.44
N ILE A 67 -0.55 -2.97 18.30
CA ILE A 67 -1.11 -2.70 16.98
C ILE A 67 -1.22 -4.00 16.19
N PRO A 68 -2.44 -4.50 15.92
CA PRO A 68 -2.60 -5.73 15.16
C PRO A 68 -2.30 -5.52 13.68
N LEU A 69 -1.47 -6.38 13.11
CA LEU A 69 -1.14 -6.37 11.69
C LEU A 69 -1.22 -7.80 11.13
N HIS A 70 -1.95 -7.96 10.04
CA HIS A 70 -1.92 -9.21 9.28
C HIS A 70 -0.63 -9.29 8.46
N GLU A 71 -0.04 -10.48 8.30
CA GLU A 71 1.25 -10.68 7.63
C GLU A 71 1.24 -10.09 6.21
N ASP A 72 0.22 -10.40 5.41
CA ASP A 72 0.11 -9.84 4.06
C ASP A 72 -0.04 -8.31 4.05
N CYS A 73 -0.75 -7.76 5.03
CA CYS A 73 -0.92 -6.31 5.16
C CYS A 73 0.40 -5.65 5.52
N PHE A 74 1.20 -6.26 6.39
CA PHE A 74 2.53 -5.79 6.76
C PHE A 74 3.51 -5.87 5.59
N MET A 75 3.44 -6.94 4.79
CA MET A 75 4.21 -7.04 3.54
C MET A 75 3.87 -5.88 2.59
N ILE A 76 2.58 -5.61 2.34
CA ILE A 76 2.15 -4.50 1.48
C ILE A 76 2.65 -3.16 2.04
N LEU A 77 2.48 -2.92 3.33
CA LEU A 77 2.96 -1.72 4.00
C LEU A 77 4.47 -1.54 3.85
N SER A 78 5.24 -2.62 4.02
CA SER A 78 6.70 -2.58 3.88
C SER A 78 7.14 -2.21 2.46
N ILE A 79 6.44 -2.77 1.45
CA ILE A 79 6.67 -2.44 0.05
C ILE A 79 6.34 -0.96 -0.22
N VAL A 80 5.26 -0.44 0.35
CA VAL A 80 4.87 0.97 0.18
C VAL A 80 5.88 1.92 0.84
N LEU A 81 6.34 1.60 2.05
CA LEU A 81 7.27 2.47 2.78
C LEU A 81 8.70 2.45 2.23
N ARG A 82 9.17 1.30 1.73
CA ARG A 82 10.60 1.11 1.41
C ARG A 82 10.88 0.57 0.00
N GLY A 83 9.85 0.17 -0.73
CA GLY A 83 9.98 -0.46 -2.05
C GLY A 83 10.17 -1.99 -1.99
N LEU A 84 10.09 -2.62 -3.17
CA LEU A 84 10.28 -4.07 -3.32
C LEU A 84 11.72 -4.47 -2.97
N GLY A 85 11.87 -5.46 -2.08
CA GLY A 85 13.18 -6.02 -1.71
C GLY A 85 13.95 -5.21 -0.65
N ALA A 86 13.41 -4.09 -0.17
CA ALA A 86 14.00 -3.36 0.94
C ALA A 86 13.84 -4.14 2.25
N ARG A 87 14.96 -4.49 2.89
CA ARG A 87 14.94 -5.46 3.98
C ARG A 87 14.53 -4.94 5.34
N ASN A 88 14.54 -3.64 5.61
CA ASN A 88 14.29 -3.16 6.97
C ASN A 88 13.38 -1.93 6.97
N VAL A 89 12.10 -2.14 7.24
CA VAL A 89 11.28 -1.10 7.87
C VAL A 89 11.81 -0.94 9.28
N ASP A 90 12.09 0.29 9.70
CA ASP A 90 12.43 0.58 11.08
C ASP A 90 11.16 0.39 11.93
N ILE A 91 11.12 -0.74 12.63
CA ILE A 91 9.95 -1.19 13.40
C ILE A 91 9.66 -0.23 14.56
N GLU A 92 10.68 0.41 15.13
CA GLU A 92 10.51 1.41 16.19
C GLU A 92 9.84 2.65 15.63
N VAL A 93 10.39 3.20 14.53
CA VAL A 93 9.83 4.38 13.88
C VAL A 93 8.42 4.10 13.41
N LEU A 94 8.16 2.92 12.85
CA LEU A 94 6.83 2.50 12.43
C LEU A 94 5.87 2.43 13.61
N TYR A 95 6.28 1.79 14.72
CA TYR A 95 5.48 1.68 15.92
C TYR A 95 5.08 3.06 16.44
N HIS A 96 6.05 3.94 16.70
CA HIS A 96 5.77 5.28 17.21
C HIS A 96 4.90 6.11 16.26
N THR A 97 5.12 5.96 14.95
CA THR A 97 4.29 6.59 13.92
C THR A 97 2.85 6.11 14.03
N MET A 98 2.61 4.81 14.14
CA MET A 98 1.25 4.26 14.24
C MET A 98 0.60 4.54 15.61
N VAL A 99 1.36 4.56 16.70
CA VAL A 99 0.86 4.95 18.03
C VAL A 99 0.34 6.40 18.01
N GLY A 100 1.07 7.30 17.36
CA GLY A 100 0.62 8.68 17.15
C GLY A 100 -0.66 8.81 16.32
N LEU A 101 -1.14 7.73 15.71
CA LEU A 101 -2.38 7.66 14.95
C LEU A 101 -3.49 6.92 15.67
N VAL A 102 -3.29 6.43 16.89
CA VAL A 102 -4.39 5.77 17.61
C VAL A 102 -5.53 6.77 17.82
N ARG A 103 -6.73 6.41 17.38
CA ARG A 103 -7.94 7.23 17.55
C ARG A 103 -8.22 7.47 19.03
N LYS A 104 -8.89 8.58 19.34
CA LYS A 104 -9.34 8.91 20.70
C LYS A 104 -10.23 7.83 21.32
N ASP A 105 -11.02 7.14 20.51
CA ASP A 105 -11.88 6.03 20.93
C ASP A 105 -11.13 4.70 21.18
N ARG A 106 -9.82 4.66 20.91
CA ARG A 106 -8.93 3.50 21.10
C ARG A 106 -9.41 2.25 20.37
N THR A 107 -10.05 2.42 19.20
CA THR A 107 -10.60 1.29 18.43
C THR A 107 -9.80 0.92 17.19
N ALA A 108 -9.05 1.87 16.61
CA ALA A 108 -8.23 1.72 15.42
C ALA A 108 -7.26 2.90 15.25
N LEU A 109 -6.46 2.86 14.19
CA LEU A 109 -5.69 4.01 13.73
C LEU A 109 -6.60 5.03 13.03
N ASP A 110 -6.20 6.30 13.04
CA ASP A 110 -6.87 7.41 12.39
C ASP A 110 -6.41 7.49 10.94
N LEU A 111 -6.86 6.51 10.16
CA LEU A 111 -6.61 6.35 8.73
C LEU A 111 -7.92 6.27 7.98
N ASP A 112 -7.94 6.72 6.73
CA ASP A 112 -9.10 6.52 5.86
C ASP A 112 -9.10 5.08 5.33
N TYR A 113 -9.83 4.21 6.03
CA TYR A 113 -10.03 2.81 5.62
C TYR A 113 -11.08 2.63 4.50
N GLY A 114 -11.74 3.70 4.06
CA GLY A 114 -12.86 3.68 3.13
C GLY A 114 -14.23 3.61 3.81
N ALA A 115 -15.27 4.05 3.08
CA ALA A 115 -16.64 4.16 3.60
C ALA A 115 -17.23 2.81 4.04
N ASP A 116 -16.96 1.74 3.29
CA ASP A 116 -17.47 0.40 3.60
C ASP A 116 -16.87 -0.18 4.87
N VAL A 117 -15.56 0.01 5.10
CA VAL A 117 -14.91 -0.39 6.35
C VAL A 117 -15.45 0.43 7.50
N ARG A 118 -15.58 1.76 7.36
CA ARG A 118 -16.17 2.61 8.41
C ARG A 118 -17.58 2.16 8.80
N ARG A 119 -18.39 1.74 7.83
CA ARG A 119 -19.75 1.24 8.07
C ARG A 119 -19.76 -0.09 8.82
N ALA A 120 -18.85 -1.00 8.49
CA ALA A 120 -18.70 -2.29 9.17
C ALA A 120 -17.99 -2.18 10.53
N GLN A 121 -17.17 -1.14 10.73
CA GLN A 121 -16.39 -0.87 11.92
C GLN A 121 -17.22 -0.13 12.98
N LYS A 122 -18.12 -0.86 13.63
CA LYS A 122 -18.86 -0.41 14.83
C LYS A 122 -18.17 -0.93 16.10
N ASN A 123 -18.92 -1.10 17.19
CA ASN A 123 -18.43 -1.74 18.42
C ASN A 123 -17.85 -3.15 18.14
N VAL A 124 -18.51 -3.89 17.25
CA VAL A 124 -18.05 -5.16 16.66
C VAL A 124 -18.03 -5.02 15.14
N TRP A 125 -17.19 -5.83 14.47
CA TRP A 125 -17.23 -5.92 13.02
C TRP A 125 -18.56 -6.53 12.60
N GLU A 126 -19.28 -5.85 11.72
CA GLU A 126 -20.53 -6.33 11.15
C GLU A 126 -20.26 -7.04 9.82
N CYS A 127 -20.65 -8.31 9.72
CA CYS A 127 -20.56 -9.06 8.48
C CYS A 127 -21.68 -8.58 7.53
N MET A 128 -21.33 -7.66 6.64
CA MET A 128 -22.27 -7.14 5.64
C MET A 128 -22.03 -7.83 4.28
N PRO A 129 -23.08 -8.28 3.57
CA PRO A 129 -22.94 -8.74 2.20
C PRO A 129 -22.44 -7.61 1.28
N GLY A 130 -21.59 -7.94 0.32
CA GLY A 130 -21.06 -6.99 -0.67
C GLY A 130 -19.81 -6.22 -0.25
N ILE A 131 -19.28 -6.42 0.97
CA ILE A 131 -18.00 -5.84 1.41
C ILE A 131 -16.91 -6.90 1.62
N GLU A 132 -17.07 -8.08 1.03
CA GLU A 132 -16.17 -9.23 1.22
C GLU A 132 -14.73 -8.88 0.83
N TYR A 133 -14.56 -7.99 -0.15
CA TYR A 133 -13.24 -7.46 -0.55
C TYR A 133 -12.51 -6.77 0.61
N CYS A 134 -13.18 -6.31 1.67
CA CYS A 134 -12.51 -5.67 2.81
C CYS A 134 -11.77 -6.69 3.70
N VAL A 135 -12.20 -7.95 3.69
CA VAL A 135 -11.76 -8.99 4.65
C VAL A 135 -11.05 -10.17 3.98
N VAL A 136 -11.18 -10.31 2.65
CA VAL A 136 -10.51 -11.38 1.91
C VAL A 136 -8.99 -11.18 1.92
N GLN A 137 -8.23 -12.27 1.92
CA GLN A 137 -6.77 -12.19 1.94
C GLN A 137 -6.23 -11.47 0.68
N PRO A 138 -5.35 -10.45 0.82
CA PRO A 138 -4.85 -9.67 -0.31
C PRO A 138 -3.66 -10.33 -1.03
N SER A 139 -3.31 -11.57 -0.68
CA SER A 139 -2.15 -12.30 -1.20
C SER A 139 -2.23 -12.57 -2.71
N MET A 140 -1.12 -13.00 -3.31
CA MET A 140 -1.12 -13.36 -4.73
C MET A 140 -1.87 -14.65 -4.96
N ALA A 141 -2.76 -14.62 -5.96
CA ALA A 141 -3.42 -15.81 -6.47
C ALA A 141 -2.65 -16.32 -7.70
N PRO A 142 -1.99 -17.50 -7.67
CA PRO A 142 -1.21 -17.99 -8.81
C PRO A 142 -2.03 -18.14 -10.10
N TRP A 143 -3.30 -18.56 -9.97
CA TRP A 143 -4.22 -18.72 -11.11
C TRP A 143 -4.59 -17.39 -11.78
N LEU A 144 -4.47 -16.26 -11.06
CA LEU A 144 -4.90 -14.96 -11.55
C LEU A 144 -4.03 -14.45 -12.70
N ALA A 145 -2.71 -14.71 -12.65
CA ALA A 145 -1.82 -14.33 -13.74
C ALA A 145 -2.19 -15.05 -15.05
N ASN A 146 -2.51 -16.35 -14.97
CA ASN A 146 -2.96 -17.12 -16.13
C ASN A 146 -4.31 -16.61 -16.66
N PHE A 147 -5.24 -16.27 -15.75
CA PHE A 147 -6.53 -15.68 -16.14
C PHE A 147 -6.34 -14.33 -16.86
N ILE A 148 -5.51 -13.43 -16.31
CA ILE A 148 -5.24 -12.13 -16.94
C ILE A 148 -4.57 -12.30 -18.30
N GLN A 149 -3.60 -13.21 -18.41
CA GLN A 149 -2.96 -13.52 -19.69
C GLN A 149 -3.98 -14.05 -20.72
N PHE A 150 -4.89 -14.93 -20.29
CA PHE A 150 -5.98 -15.42 -21.13
C PHE A 150 -6.86 -14.26 -21.60
N GLN A 151 -7.32 -13.40 -20.69
CA GLN A 151 -8.15 -12.24 -21.06
C GLN A 151 -7.40 -11.32 -22.03
N ALA A 152 -6.14 -11.00 -21.76
CA ALA A 152 -5.27 -10.19 -22.63
C ALA A 152 -5.10 -10.77 -24.06
N THR A 153 -5.17 -12.10 -24.20
CA THR A 153 -4.95 -12.80 -25.48
C THR A 153 -6.22 -12.91 -26.31
N TYR A 154 -7.34 -13.22 -25.66
CA TYR A 154 -8.57 -13.60 -26.35
C TYR A 154 -9.65 -12.50 -26.37
N ASN A 155 -9.58 -11.52 -25.47
CA ASN A 155 -10.51 -10.40 -25.52
C ASN A 155 -9.93 -9.25 -26.34
N ASN A 156 -10.82 -8.52 -27.00
CA ASN A 156 -10.43 -7.30 -27.66
C ASN A 156 -10.46 -6.11 -26.69
N PHE A 157 -9.31 -5.49 -26.48
CA PHE A 157 -9.16 -4.23 -25.73
C PHE A 157 -9.01 -3.01 -26.65
N ASP A 158 -9.28 -3.18 -27.95
CA ASP A 158 -9.20 -2.10 -28.91
C ASP A 158 -10.14 -0.97 -28.52
N LEU A 159 -9.53 0.18 -28.31
CA LEU A 159 -10.25 1.44 -28.20
C LEU A 159 -10.08 2.19 -29.52
N PRO A 160 -11.18 2.75 -30.06
CA PRO A 160 -11.07 3.58 -31.25
C PRO A 160 -10.16 4.79 -30.95
N PHE A 161 -9.45 5.24 -31.98
CA PHE A 161 -8.71 6.50 -31.94
C PHE A 161 -9.64 7.62 -31.44
N PRO A 162 -9.14 8.59 -30.65
CA PRO A 162 -9.95 9.70 -30.15
C PRO A 162 -10.78 10.36 -31.27
N ASN A 163 -12.10 10.41 -31.10
CA ASN A 163 -13.01 10.89 -32.13
C ASN A 163 -12.67 12.33 -32.56
N PRO A 164 -12.25 12.58 -33.82
CA PRO A 164 -11.88 13.90 -34.32
C PRO A 164 -13.01 14.93 -34.17
N ASN A 165 -14.27 14.51 -34.17
CA ASN A 165 -15.44 15.38 -33.97
C ASN A 165 -15.52 15.98 -32.56
N ARG A 166 -14.65 15.57 -31.63
CA ARG A 166 -14.50 16.20 -30.31
C ARG A 166 -13.67 17.49 -30.37
N ARG A 167 -12.75 17.64 -31.33
CA ARG A 167 -11.94 18.87 -31.49
C ARG A 167 -12.79 20.14 -31.59
N PRO A 168 -13.78 20.26 -32.48
CA PRO A 168 -14.55 21.50 -32.63
C PRO A 168 -15.44 21.84 -31.43
N ARG A 169 -15.68 20.89 -30.50
CA ARG A 169 -16.45 21.16 -29.26
C ARG A 169 -15.64 21.91 -28.20
N VAL A 170 -14.32 21.95 -28.35
CA VAL A 170 -13.40 22.65 -27.46
C VAL A 170 -12.78 23.80 -28.26
N LEU A 171 -13.30 25.01 -28.08
CA LEU A 171 -12.89 26.20 -28.86
C LEU A 171 -11.39 26.51 -28.71
N ARG A 172 -10.81 26.26 -27.52
CA ARG A 172 -9.38 26.41 -27.22
C ARG A 172 -8.97 25.38 -26.17
N ASP A 173 -8.30 24.31 -26.60
CA ASP A 173 -7.69 23.33 -25.70
C ASP A 173 -6.33 23.86 -25.23
N PRO A 174 -6.11 24.14 -23.92
CA PRO A 174 -4.85 24.68 -23.43
C PRO A 174 -3.67 23.72 -23.65
N PHE A 175 -3.93 22.43 -23.82
CA PHE A 175 -2.89 21.43 -24.08
C PHE A 175 -2.42 21.40 -25.54
N SER A 176 -3.10 22.10 -26.46
CA SER A 176 -2.73 22.15 -27.87
C SER A 176 -1.36 22.77 -28.16
N MET A 177 -0.86 23.62 -27.25
CA MET A 177 0.44 24.29 -27.39
C MET A 177 1.54 23.63 -26.55
N ILE A 178 1.23 22.56 -25.82
CA ILE A 178 2.15 21.92 -24.89
C ILE A 178 2.84 20.75 -25.63
N PRO A 179 4.17 20.59 -25.53
CA PRO A 179 4.86 19.41 -26.06
C PRO A 179 4.34 18.11 -25.43
N VAL A 180 4.36 17.01 -26.19
CA VAL A 180 3.81 15.72 -25.77
C VAL A 180 4.50 15.18 -24.51
N GLU A 181 5.79 15.46 -24.36
CA GLU A 181 6.61 15.06 -23.22
C GLU A 181 6.12 15.73 -21.94
N ILE A 182 5.78 17.02 -22.03
CA ILE A 182 5.24 17.79 -20.91
C ILE A 182 3.81 17.32 -20.59
N MET A 183 3.00 17.01 -21.61
CA MET A 183 1.68 16.39 -21.39
C MET A 183 1.79 15.04 -20.68
N HIS A 184 2.72 14.18 -21.08
CA HIS A 184 2.97 12.89 -20.43
C HIS A 184 3.41 13.09 -18.98
N SER A 185 4.30 14.06 -18.72
CA SER A 185 4.72 14.41 -17.37
C SER A 185 3.53 14.87 -16.51
N ILE A 186 2.71 15.81 -16.99
CA ILE A 186 1.50 16.25 -16.31
C ILE A 186 0.59 15.05 -15.99
N CYS A 187 0.34 14.20 -16.99
CA CYS A 187 -0.51 13.02 -16.81
C CYS A 187 0.07 12.01 -15.79
N SER A 188 1.38 11.91 -15.67
CA SER A 188 2.05 11.02 -14.70
C SER A 188 1.89 11.46 -13.25
N TYR A 189 1.47 12.70 -12.99
CA TYR A 189 1.14 13.20 -11.65
C TYR A 189 -0.35 13.09 -11.31
N LEU A 190 -1.19 12.65 -12.25
CA LEU A 190 -2.64 12.57 -12.06
C LEU A 190 -3.04 11.16 -11.61
N PRO A 191 -3.86 11.03 -10.54
CA PRO A 191 -4.52 9.77 -10.23
C PRO A 191 -5.36 9.28 -11.40
N GLY A 192 -5.54 7.96 -11.54
CA GLY A 192 -6.31 7.34 -12.63
C GLY A 192 -7.68 7.97 -12.91
N GLU A 193 -8.46 8.32 -11.88
CA GLU A 193 -9.77 9.00 -12.07
C GLU A 193 -9.64 10.39 -12.69
N SER A 194 -8.68 11.19 -12.23
CA SER A 194 -8.41 12.52 -12.76
C SER A 194 -7.87 12.43 -14.20
N LEU A 195 -7.03 11.44 -14.49
CA LEU A 195 -6.58 11.19 -15.86
C LEU A 195 -7.75 10.81 -16.77
N LYS A 196 -8.64 9.90 -16.34
CA LYS A 196 -9.85 9.54 -17.10
C LYS A 196 -10.74 10.74 -17.36
N ALA A 197 -10.93 11.61 -16.37
CA ALA A 197 -11.68 12.86 -16.54
C ALA A 197 -10.99 13.80 -17.54
N LEU A 198 -9.66 13.95 -17.46
CA LEU A 198 -8.88 14.79 -18.37
C LEU A 198 -8.93 14.28 -19.81
N LEU A 199 -8.84 12.97 -20.05
CA LEU A 199 -8.99 12.34 -21.37
C LEU A 199 -10.38 12.60 -21.98
N ARG A 200 -11.41 12.79 -21.14
CA ARG A 200 -12.76 13.16 -21.56
C ARG A 200 -12.92 14.65 -21.80
N ALA A 201 -12.15 15.49 -21.10
CA ALA A 201 -12.21 16.94 -21.22
C ALA A 201 -11.35 17.49 -22.38
N SER A 202 -10.14 16.93 -22.59
CA SER A 202 -9.19 17.39 -23.60
C SER A 202 -9.03 16.37 -24.72
N PHE A 203 -9.17 16.84 -25.96
CA PHE A 203 -8.89 16.01 -27.14
C PHE A 203 -7.38 15.81 -27.30
N GLU A 204 -6.59 16.87 -27.11
CA GLU A 204 -5.14 16.83 -27.31
C GLU A 204 -4.45 15.87 -26.33
N VAL A 205 -4.86 15.88 -25.05
CA VAL A 205 -4.38 14.89 -24.08
C VAL A 205 -4.79 13.47 -24.47
N SER A 206 -5.99 13.30 -25.02
CA SER A 206 -6.46 11.98 -25.46
C SER A 206 -5.66 11.42 -26.64
N VAL A 207 -5.14 12.29 -27.52
CA VAL A 207 -4.27 11.91 -28.64
C VAL A 207 -2.85 11.66 -28.13
N ALA A 208 -2.31 12.59 -27.35
CA ALA A 208 -0.97 12.50 -26.77
C ALA A 208 -0.73 11.19 -25.99
N THR A 209 -1.73 10.75 -25.23
CA THR A 209 -1.62 9.53 -24.41
C THR A 209 -2.01 8.26 -25.17
N HIS A 210 -2.30 8.29 -26.48
CA HIS A 210 -2.79 7.10 -27.17
C HIS A 210 -1.75 5.97 -27.25
N HIS A 211 -0.46 6.31 -27.34
CA HIS A 211 0.58 5.30 -27.51
C HIS A 211 0.69 4.35 -26.31
N ASN A 212 0.90 3.06 -26.61
CA ASN A 212 1.04 2.00 -25.61
C ASN A 212 2.18 2.22 -24.62
N SER A 213 3.25 2.93 -25.01
CA SER A 213 4.37 3.25 -24.12
C SER A 213 3.91 4.04 -22.89
N PHE A 214 3.04 5.03 -23.08
CA PHE A 214 2.46 5.80 -22.00
C PHE A 214 1.69 4.89 -21.03
N TRP A 215 0.78 4.06 -21.54
CA TRP A 215 -0.06 3.20 -20.69
C TRP A 215 0.71 2.08 -20.00
N LYS A 216 1.79 1.57 -20.59
CA LYS A 216 2.70 0.62 -19.91
C LYS A 216 3.34 1.26 -18.67
N LEU A 217 3.84 2.49 -18.83
CA LEU A 217 4.44 3.24 -17.71
C LEU A 217 3.38 3.64 -16.68
N PHE A 218 2.23 4.13 -17.14
CA PHE A 218 1.14 4.55 -16.28
C PHE A 218 0.59 3.38 -15.46
N LEU A 219 0.42 2.19 -16.07
CA LEU A 219 -0.01 0.98 -15.36
C LEU A 219 0.96 0.61 -14.22
N LYS A 220 2.27 0.74 -14.44
CA LYS A 220 3.28 0.50 -13.40
C LYS A 220 3.14 1.49 -12.23
N TRP A 221 2.85 2.74 -12.55
CA TRP A 221 2.78 3.84 -11.59
C TRP A 221 1.45 3.89 -10.82
N ASP A 222 0.32 3.74 -11.49
CA ASP A 222 -1.03 3.87 -10.91
C ASP A 222 -1.53 2.56 -10.27
N MET A 223 -1.02 1.40 -10.73
CA MET A 223 -1.38 0.07 -10.18
C MET A 223 -0.18 -0.68 -9.57
N PRO A 224 0.65 -0.08 -8.71
CA PRO A 224 1.86 -0.73 -8.17
C PRO A 224 1.54 -1.96 -7.31
N TRP A 225 0.31 -2.05 -6.78
CA TRP A 225 -0.23 -3.21 -6.06
C TRP A 225 -0.56 -4.41 -6.96
N PHE A 226 -0.65 -4.25 -8.29
CA PHE A 226 -1.08 -5.33 -9.19
C PHE A 226 0.06 -6.20 -9.70
N TRP A 227 0.71 -6.92 -8.79
CA TRP A 227 1.94 -7.68 -9.02
C TRP A 227 1.83 -8.76 -10.12
N GLU A 228 0.66 -9.38 -10.27
CA GLU A 228 0.38 -10.36 -11.31
C GLU A 228 0.55 -9.76 -12.71
N VAL A 229 0.04 -8.55 -12.94
CA VAL A 229 0.17 -7.85 -14.22
C VAL A 229 1.62 -7.45 -14.47
N HIS A 230 2.30 -6.89 -13.45
CA HIS A 230 3.71 -6.48 -13.58
C HIS A 230 4.61 -7.65 -13.96
N ARG A 231 4.37 -8.83 -13.39
CA ARG A 231 5.09 -10.06 -13.76
C ARG A 231 4.85 -10.44 -15.22
N LEU A 232 3.61 -10.36 -15.71
CA LEU A 232 3.27 -10.67 -17.10
C LEU A 232 3.92 -9.68 -18.08
N VAL A 233 3.93 -8.39 -17.75
CA VAL A 233 4.59 -7.35 -18.55
C VAL A 233 6.10 -7.58 -18.59
N ALA A 234 6.75 -7.77 -17.43
CA ALA A 234 8.20 -7.96 -17.34
C ALA A 234 8.68 -9.25 -18.02
N SER A 235 7.89 -10.33 -17.94
CA SER A 235 8.19 -11.61 -18.59
C SER A 235 7.76 -11.69 -20.06
N HIS A 236 7.31 -10.58 -20.66
CA HIS A 236 6.86 -10.52 -22.06
C HIS A 236 5.79 -11.56 -22.39
N LYS A 237 4.91 -11.89 -21.42
CA LYS A 237 3.84 -12.88 -21.56
C LYS A 237 2.53 -12.32 -22.08
N LEU A 238 2.44 -11.00 -22.22
CA LEU A 238 1.28 -10.34 -22.82
C LEU A 238 1.46 -10.20 -24.34
N PRO A 239 0.38 -10.27 -25.14
CA PRO A 239 0.49 -10.16 -26.59
C PRO A 239 1.13 -8.85 -27.06
N PRO A 240 1.93 -8.86 -28.13
CA PRO A 240 2.58 -7.66 -28.65
C PRO A 240 1.59 -6.63 -29.20
N TYR A 241 0.42 -7.08 -29.66
CA TYR A 241 -0.66 -6.26 -30.20
C TYR A 241 -1.63 -5.72 -29.14
N LEU A 242 -1.41 -6.03 -27.85
CA LEU A 242 -2.33 -5.61 -26.78
C LEU A 242 -2.46 -4.08 -26.72
N ASN A 243 -3.68 -3.57 -26.73
CA ASN A 243 -3.98 -2.16 -26.45
C ASN A 243 -3.91 -1.92 -24.93
N TYR A 244 -2.81 -1.31 -24.46
CA TYR A 244 -2.57 -1.12 -23.03
C TYR A 244 -3.52 -0.11 -22.39
N LYS A 245 -4.11 0.81 -23.17
CA LYS A 245 -5.14 1.74 -22.68
C LYS A 245 -6.41 0.98 -22.33
N GLY A 246 -6.94 0.20 -23.26
CA GLY A 246 -8.15 -0.60 -23.03
C GLY A 246 -7.93 -1.63 -21.94
N PHE A 247 -6.75 -2.26 -21.93
CA PHE A 247 -6.36 -3.20 -20.88
C PHE A 247 -6.30 -2.54 -19.50
N TYR A 248 -5.67 -1.37 -19.37
CA TYR A 248 -5.66 -0.60 -18.13
C TYR A 248 -7.08 -0.25 -17.65
N LEU A 249 -7.95 0.26 -18.53
CA LEU A 249 -9.32 0.62 -18.15
C LEU A 249 -10.12 -0.60 -17.68
N TRP A 250 -9.92 -1.75 -18.32
CA TRP A 250 -10.51 -3.00 -17.88
C TRP A 250 -9.99 -3.40 -16.49
N LEU A 251 -8.68 -3.43 -16.29
CA LEU A 251 -8.06 -3.75 -15.00
C LEU A 251 -8.54 -2.82 -13.88
N ASP A 252 -8.63 -1.52 -14.15
CA ASP A 252 -9.10 -0.52 -13.20
C ASP A 252 -10.55 -0.81 -12.76
N GLU A 253 -11.43 -1.09 -13.72
CA GLU A 253 -12.82 -1.44 -13.42
C GLU A 253 -12.91 -2.74 -12.62
N ILE A 254 -12.27 -3.83 -13.08
CA ILE A 254 -12.40 -5.15 -12.45
C ILE A 254 -11.73 -5.26 -11.08
N THR A 255 -10.82 -4.34 -10.72
CA THR A 255 -10.15 -4.33 -9.41
C THR A 255 -10.63 -3.23 -8.47
N ALA A 256 -11.60 -2.41 -8.89
CA ALA A 256 -12.11 -1.33 -8.08
C ALA A 256 -12.75 -1.87 -6.77
N PRO A 257 -12.40 -1.33 -5.59
CA PRO A 257 -12.99 -1.73 -4.31
C PRO A 257 -14.41 -1.17 -4.20
N ARG A 258 -15.40 -1.90 -4.72
CA ARG A 258 -16.80 -1.46 -4.80
C ARG A 258 -17.73 -2.39 -4.04
N TYR A 259 -18.69 -1.80 -3.34
CA TYR A 259 -19.77 -2.53 -2.69
C TYR A 259 -20.56 -3.41 -3.67
N GLY A 260 -20.89 -4.63 -3.25
CA GLY A 260 -21.76 -5.56 -3.98
C GLY A 260 -21.09 -6.26 -5.16
N LYS A 261 -19.78 -6.02 -5.39
CA LYS A 261 -19.04 -6.66 -6.47
C LYS A 261 -18.49 -8.00 -6.00
N ALA A 262 -19.28 -9.05 -6.17
CA ALA A 262 -18.80 -10.43 -6.00
C ALA A 262 -18.02 -10.85 -7.26
N ASP A 263 -16.69 -10.76 -7.19
CA ASP A 263 -15.83 -11.11 -8.32
C ASP A 263 -14.66 -12.02 -7.89
N ARG A 264 -13.84 -12.42 -8.87
CA ARG A 264 -12.64 -13.23 -8.62
C ARG A 264 -11.44 -12.36 -8.21
N PHE A 265 -11.62 -11.04 -8.15
CA PHE A 265 -10.59 -10.03 -7.91
C PHE A 265 -10.68 -9.43 -6.50
N LEU A 266 -11.56 -9.93 -5.62
CA LEU A 266 -11.70 -9.46 -4.24
C LEU A 266 -10.36 -9.30 -3.50
N GLY A 267 -9.43 -10.25 -3.68
CA GLY A 267 -8.09 -10.16 -3.07
C GLY A 267 -7.27 -9.00 -3.60
N VAL A 268 -7.34 -8.76 -4.90
CA VAL A 268 -6.68 -7.63 -5.57
C VAL A 268 -7.34 -6.30 -5.19
N ALA A 269 -8.68 -6.26 -5.13
CA ALA A 269 -9.42 -5.10 -4.65
C ALA A 269 -9.05 -4.76 -3.19
N ASN A 270 -8.90 -5.77 -2.34
CA ASN A 270 -8.40 -5.57 -0.98
C ASN A 270 -6.98 -5.02 -0.96
N ARG A 271 -6.10 -5.59 -1.79
CA ARG A 271 -4.70 -5.16 -1.91
C ARG A 271 -4.61 -3.70 -2.37
N ARG A 272 -5.39 -3.29 -3.37
CA ARG A 272 -5.52 -1.90 -3.84
C ARG A 272 -5.94 -0.97 -2.70
N ARG A 273 -6.93 -1.37 -1.90
CA ARG A 273 -7.39 -0.61 -0.72
C ARG A 273 -6.29 -0.48 0.34
N ILE A 274 -5.65 -1.59 0.72
CA ILE A 274 -4.58 -1.61 1.73
C ILE A 274 -3.37 -0.78 1.28
N TRP A 275 -3.05 -0.80 -0.02
CA TRP A 275 -2.03 0.04 -0.61
C TRP A 275 -2.30 1.52 -0.37
N GLY A 276 -3.50 2.01 -0.74
CA GLY A 276 -3.88 3.40 -0.51
C GLY A 276 -3.94 3.81 0.97
N ILE A 277 -4.26 2.87 1.87
CA ILE A 277 -4.17 3.11 3.33
C ILE A 277 -2.71 3.26 3.77
N SER A 278 -1.83 2.42 3.22
CA SER A 278 -0.39 2.44 3.55
C SER A 278 0.29 3.71 3.05
N GLU A 279 -0.14 4.26 1.90
CA GLU A 279 0.39 5.51 1.36
C GLU A 279 0.16 6.72 2.30
N GLN A 280 -0.92 6.70 3.10
CA GLN A 280 -1.19 7.72 4.11
C GLN A 280 -0.12 7.76 5.22
N LEU A 281 0.65 6.69 5.39
CA LEU A 281 1.70 6.58 6.41
C LEU A 281 3.06 7.11 5.94
N ILE A 282 3.33 7.15 4.63
CA ILE A 282 4.65 7.49 4.06
C ILE A 282 5.19 8.79 4.66
N GLY A 283 4.45 9.88 4.51
CA GLY A 283 4.93 11.19 4.96
C GLY A 283 5.12 11.30 6.47
N LYS A 284 4.39 10.53 7.28
CA LYS A 284 4.55 10.52 8.74
C LYS A 284 5.77 9.70 9.15
N TYR A 285 5.95 8.54 8.51
CA TYR A 285 7.09 7.66 8.71
C TYR A 285 8.41 8.32 8.28
N ASP A 286 8.47 8.94 7.11
CA ASP A 286 9.69 9.59 6.60
C ASP A 286 10.15 10.76 7.48
N ARG A 287 9.19 11.56 7.99
CA ARG A 287 9.49 12.63 8.96
C ARG A 287 10.04 12.06 10.25
N ALA A 288 9.43 11.00 10.79
CA ALA A 288 9.89 10.36 12.01
C ALA A 288 11.29 9.73 11.85
N LEU A 289 11.55 9.12 10.68
CA LEU A 289 12.86 8.54 10.34
C LEU A 289 13.97 9.60 10.23
N SER A 290 13.64 10.76 9.68
CA SER A 290 14.57 11.89 9.59
C SER A 290 14.91 12.45 10.99
N GLN A 291 13.91 12.51 11.87
CA GLN A 291 14.08 12.98 13.24
C GLN A 291 14.87 12.00 14.11
N SER A 292 14.66 10.69 13.96
CA SER A 292 15.43 9.67 14.70
C SER A 292 16.91 9.69 14.30
N SER A 293 17.20 9.89 13.02
CA SER A 293 18.58 10.02 12.51
C SER A 293 19.28 11.26 13.06
N SER A 294 18.58 12.39 13.21
CA SER A 294 19.15 13.64 13.74
C SER A 294 19.46 13.59 15.25
N LYS A 295 18.74 12.78 16.03
CA LYS A 295 18.97 12.64 17.48
C LYS A 295 20.19 11.77 17.81
N GLY A 296 20.58 10.86 16.92
CA GLY A 296 21.77 10.02 17.09
C GLY A 296 23.10 10.76 16.92
N THR A 297 23.12 11.92 16.26
CA THR A 297 24.36 12.68 16.01
C THR A 297 24.69 13.70 17.10
N SER A 298 23.76 13.98 18.01
CA SER A 298 23.90 15.06 19.01
C SER A 298 24.31 14.57 20.42
N GLN A 299 24.67 13.30 20.59
CA GLN A 299 25.09 12.74 21.88
C GLN A 299 26.53 12.19 21.96
N ASP A 300 27.30 12.21 20.86
CA ASP A 300 28.68 11.70 20.84
C ASP A 300 29.72 12.78 20.44
N THR A 301 29.69 13.96 21.08
CA THR A 301 30.80 14.93 20.99
C THR A 301 31.13 15.57 22.33
N GLU A 302 31.46 14.74 23.32
CA GLU A 302 32.37 15.14 24.39
C GLU A 302 33.47 14.08 24.53
N GLY A 303 34.68 14.44 24.10
CA GLY A 303 35.92 13.77 24.52
C GLY A 303 36.61 12.89 23.48
N ALA A 304 37.38 13.50 22.58
CA ALA A 304 38.80 13.16 22.31
C ALA A 304 39.26 13.91 21.06
N GLY A 305 40.32 14.70 21.20
CA GLY A 305 40.96 15.43 20.10
C GLY A 305 41.91 14.56 19.26
N LEU A 306 42.39 15.21 18.19
CA LEU A 306 43.46 14.82 17.25
C LEU A 306 43.03 13.71 16.25
N ASP A 307 43.29 13.76 14.95
CA ASP A 307 44.03 14.70 14.12
C ASP A 307 43.58 14.50 12.65
N VAL A 308 43.63 15.59 11.88
CA VAL A 308 43.97 15.73 10.45
C VAL A 308 43.79 14.51 9.52
N TYR A 309 42.95 14.66 8.48
CA TYR A 309 43.39 14.55 7.07
C TYR A 309 42.37 15.21 6.14
N SER A 310 42.77 16.37 5.62
CA SER A 310 42.19 17.03 4.45
C SER A 310 42.51 16.25 3.18
N TRP A 311 41.52 16.03 2.32
CA TRP A 311 41.76 15.74 0.91
C TRP A 311 41.17 16.86 0.06
N THR A 312 42.07 17.74 -0.36
CA THR A 312 41.86 18.75 -1.40
C THR A 312 41.64 18.07 -2.74
N HIS A 313 40.69 18.62 -3.49
CA HIS A 313 40.55 18.47 -4.93
C HIS A 313 41.87 18.67 -5.67
N THR A 314 42.15 17.79 -6.62
CA THR A 314 42.99 18.12 -7.78
C THR A 314 42.29 17.60 -9.03
N SER A 315 41.84 18.54 -9.85
CA SER A 315 41.55 18.37 -11.27
C SER A 315 42.84 18.52 -12.08
N ALA A 316 42.99 17.72 -13.14
CA ALA A 316 43.94 17.77 -14.28
C ALA A 316 44.22 16.31 -14.67
N GLU A 317 44.11 15.82 -15.90
CA GLU A 317 43.99 16.34 -17.27
C GLU A 317 43.14 15.37 -18.10
#